data_AF-A0A963FTG8-F1
#
_entry.id   AF-A0A963FTG8-F1
#
_cell.length_a   1.000
_cell.length_b   1.000
_cell.length_c   1.000
_cell.angle_alpha   90.00
_cell.angle_beta   90.00
_cell.angle_gamma   90.00
#
_symmetry.space_group_name_H-M   'P 1'
#
loop_
_entity.id
_entity.type
_entity.pdbx_description
1 polymer ?
#
loop_
_entity_poly.entity_id
_entity_poly.type
_entity_poly.pdbx_seq_one_letter_code
_entity_poly.pdbx_strand_id
1 'polypeptide(L)'
;MVLDTALASLPIAEADLGIPWNWRIGPASRPVNDETYVAQAFTPAGIGLRPFSVAHVKQPWRRPSTPGDLTIRWTRRSRALAADSWGGLEVPLGEELEAYEVEILDGATVQRVLSTATTSVVYTAAHQAADRGAPLSPGDTLDIRIYQLSALVGRGAPKTVTLSF
;
A
#
# COMPACT_ATOMS: atom_id res chain seq x y z
N MET A 1 -1.37 30.04 -3.29
CA MET A 1 0.03 29.67 -3.60
C MET A 1 -0.01 28.91 -4.91
N VAL A 2 0.46 29.51 -6.00
CA VAL A 2 0.49 28.89 -7.33
C VAL A 2 1.91 28.40 -7.56
N LEU A 3 2.10 27.11 -7.85
CA LEU A 3 3.37 26.61 -8.34
C LEU A 3 3.53 27.05 -9.81
N ASP A 4 4.69 27.58 -10.17
CA ASP A 4 5.04 27.92 -11.56
C ASP A 4 6.18 27.04 -12.08
N THR A 5 6.63 27.30 -13.30
CA THR A 5 7.69 26.55 -13.96
C THR A 5 9.10 26.82 -13.43
N ALA A 6 9.26 27.72 -12.45
CA ALA A 6 10.55 27.96 -11.81
C ALA A 6 10.93 26.83 -10.83
N LEU A 7 9.99 25.93 -10.51
CA LEU A 7 10.25 24.76 -9.67
C LEU A 7 10.90 23.64 -10.48
N ALA A 8 12.16 23.35 -10.14
CA ALA A 8 12.87 22.19 -10.65
C ALA A 8 12.61 20.96 -9.78
N SER A 9 12.37 19.81 -10.41
CA SER A 9 12.38 18.53 -9.70
C SER A 9 13.79 18.23 -9.23
N LEU A 10 13.91 17.76 -7.99
CA LEU A 10 15.19 17.26 -7.49
C LEU A 10 15.52 15.93 -8.19
N PRO A 11 16.77 15.72 -8.63
CA PRO A 11 17.19 14.50 -9.31
C PRO A 11 17.46 13.39 -8.29
N ILE A 12 16.40 12.90 -7.65
CA ILE A 12 16.47 11.78 -6.70
C ILE A 12 16.37 10.47 -7.50
N ALA A 13 17.43 9.67 -7.50
CA ALA A 13 17.42 8.36 -8.13
C ALA A 13 16.85 7.30 -7.18
N GLU A 14 16.40 6.16 -7.72
CA GLU A 14 15.92 5.03 -6.91
C GLU A 14 17.03 4.47 -6.00
N ALA A 15 18.29 4.54 -6.43
CA ALA A 15 19.44 4.12 -5.63
C ALA A 15 19.69 5.01 -4.40
N ASP A 16 19.12 6.22 -4.35
CA ASP A 16 19.29 7.16 -3.24
C ASP A 16 18.28 6.92 -2.10
N LEU A 17 17.28 6.07 -2.31
CA LEU A 17 16.22 5.82 -1.34
C LEU A 17 16.78 5.28 -0.02
N GLY A 18 16.36 5.89 1.09
CA GLY A 18 16.83 5.53 2.42
C GLY A 18 18.23 6.07 2.79
N ILE A 19 18.96 6.69 1.84
CA ILE A 19 20.27 7.29 2.10
C ILE A 19 20.07 8.73 2.61
N PRO A 20 20.60 9.09 3.79
CA PRO A 20 20.45 10.44 4.33
C PRO A 20 21.27 11.45 3.52
N TRP A 21 20.62 12.52 3.06
CA TRP A 21 21.24 13.64 2.37
C TRP A 21 21.34 14.85 3.31
N ASN A 22 22.44 15.60 3.17
CA ASN A 22 22.64 16.86 3.89
C ASN A 22 22.53 18.02 2.90
N TRP A 23 21.38 18.69 2.89
CA TRP A 23 21.13 19.83 2.01
C TRP A 23 21.61 21.12 2.62
N ARG A 24 21.99 22.05 1.73
CA ARG A 24 22.32 23.43 2.03
C ARG A 24 21.41 24.30 1.19
N ILE A 25 20.50 25.01 1.85
CA ILE A 25 19.46 25.83 1.20
C ILE A 25 19.78 27.30 1.50
N GLY A 26 20.01 28.10 0.47
CA GLY A 26 20.37 29.51 0.61
C GLY A 26 20.37 30.25 -0.73
N PRO A 27 20.63 31.57 -0.73
CA PRO A 27 20.59 32.39 -1.93
C PRO A 27 21.69 31.99 -2.92
N ALA A 28 21.33 31.78 -4.19
CA ALA A 28 22.29 31.36 -5.24
C ALA A 28 23.45 32.35 -5.47
N SER A 29 23.32 33.61 -5.02
CA SER A 29 24.35 34.65 -5.14
C SER A 29 25.42 34.60 -4.05
N ARG A 30 25.32 33.70 -3.06
CA ARG A 30 26.25 33.58 -1.93
C ARG A 30 26.93 32.21 -1.92
N PRO A 31 28.12 32.09 -1.28
CA PRO A 31 28.77 30.79 -1.15
C PRO A 31 28.02 29.89 -0.15
N VAL A 32 28.11 28.57 -0.34
CA VAL A 32 27.35 27.56 0.43
C VAL A 32 27.70 27.50 1.93
N ASN A 33 28.81 28.10 2.34
CA ASN A 33 29.25 28.21 3.72
C ASN A 33 28.83 29.52 4.39
N ASP A 34 28.13 30.42 3.69
CA ASP A 34 27.58 31.65 4.24
C ASP A 34 26.54 31.34 5.33
N GLU A 35 26.45 32.22 6.33
CA GLU A 35 25.52 32.08 7.46
C GLU A 35 24.04 32.04 7.04
N THR A 36 23.72 32.57 5.85
CA THR A 36 22.35 32.53 5.30
C THR A 36 21.94 31.15 4.78
N TYR A 37 22.86 30.19 4.68
CA TYR A 37 22.54 28.83 4.26
C TYR A 37 22.07 27.98 5.45
N VAL A 38 20.85 27.44 5.33
CA VAL A 38 20.29 26.50 6.29
C VAL A 38 20.67 25.07 5.90
N ALA A 39 21.13 24.30 6.88
CA ALA A 39 21.34 22.87 6.71
C ALA A 39 20.02 22.12 6.95
N GLN A 40 19.66 21.22 6.03
CA GLN A 40 18.47 20.39 6.17
C GLN A 40 18.82 18.93 5.85
N ALA A 41 18.58 18.05 6.81
CA ALA A 41 18.65 16.61 6.56
C ALA A 41 17.39 16.17 5.82
N PHE A 42 17.57 15.37 4.77
CA PHE A 42 16.47 14.78 4.02
C PHE A 42 16.84 13.35 3.63
N THR A 43 15.93 12.42 3.90
CA THR A 43 16.08 11.03 3.46
C THR A 43 14.91 10.70 2.54
N PRO A 44 15.15 10.50 1.23
CA PRO A 44 14.07 10.17 0.31
C PRO A 44 13.51 8.78 0.64
N ALA A 45 12.23 8.74 1.02
CA ALA A 45 11.54 7.50 1.39
C ALA A 45 10.77 6.85 0.22
N GLY A 46 10.83 7.42 -0.99
CA GLY A 46 10.19 6.85 -2.16
C GLY A 46 8.65 6.83 -2.09
N ILE A 47 8.03 7.75 -1.35
CA ILE A 47 6.56 7.78 -1.12
C ILE A 47 5.77 7.76 -2.44
N GLY A 48 6.27 8.43 -3.49
CA GLY A 48 5.65 8.43 -4.82
C GLY A 48 5.72 7.08 -5.56
N LEU A 49 6.62 6.19 -5.16
CA LEU A 49 6.75 4.83 -5.70
C LEU A 49 5.91 3.82 -4.93
N ARG A 50 5.39 4.19 -3.75
CA ARG A 50 4.58 3.30 -2.91
C ARG A 50 3.28 2.91 -3.62
N PRO A 51 2.97 1.60 -3.77
CA PRO A 51 1.71 1.16 -4.33
C PRO A 51 0.51 1.79 -3.62
N PHE A 52 -0.53 2.11 -4.39
CA PHE A 52 -1.79 2.60 -3.83
C PHE A 52 -2.50 1.52 -3.02
N SER A 53 -3.32 1.94 -2.06
CA SER A 53 -4.22 1.05 -1.36
C SER A 53 -5.23 0.45 -2.34
N VAL A 54 -5.59 -0.82 -2.17
CA VAL A 54 -6.63 -1.46 -2.99
C VAL A 54 -8.00 -0.78 -2.82
N ALA A 55 -8.91 -0.99 -3.77
CA ALA A 55 -10.26 -0.45 -3.76
C ALA A 55 -11.33 -1.55 -3.70
N HIS A 56 -12.58 -1.14 -3.44
CA HIS A 56 -13.77 -1.97 -3.54
C HIS A 56 -13.63 -3.36 -2.88
N VAL A 57 -13.15 -3.38 -1.64
CA VAL A 57 -13.12 -4.61 -0.85
C VAL A 57 -14.55 -5.11 -0.71
N LYS A 58 -14.83 -6.29 -1.26
CA LYS A 58 -16.16 -6.89 -1.26
C LYS A 58 -16.41 -7.56 0.07
N GLN A 59 -17.59 -7.32 0.64
CA GLN A 59 -18.08 -8.12 1.77
C GLN A 59 -18.13 -9.59 1.31
N PRO A 60 -17.47 -10.51 2.01
CA PRO A 60 -17.65 -11.94 1.76
C PRO A 60 -19.15 -12.24 1.89
N TRP A 61 -19.75 -12.81 0.84
CA TRP A 61 -21.18 -13.11 0.84
C TRP A 61 -21.53 -13.98 2.04
N ARG A 62 -22.73 -13.79 2.62
CA ARG A 62 -23.28 -14.51 3.79
C ARG A 62 -23.30 -16.05 3.70
N ARG A 63 -22.74 -16.64 2.64
CA ARG A 63 -22.49 -18.08 2.51
C ARG A 63 -21.04 -18.32 2.06
N PRO A 64 -20.23 -18.98 2.90
CA PRO A 64 -18.90 -19.47 2.56
C PRO A 64 -18.88 -20.26 1.25
N SER A 65 -17.87 -20.05 0.38
CA SER A 65 -17.72 -20.79 -0.89
C SER A 65 -17.37 -22.27 -0.68
N THR A 66 -17.16 -22.66 0.57
CA THR A 66 -17.14 -23.99 1.18
C THR A 66 -17.54 -23.74 2.64
N PRO A 67 -18.42 -24.52 3.30
CA PRO A 67 -18.88 -24.20 4.65
C PRO A 67 -17.73 -23.81 5.59
N GLY A 68 -17.72 -22.56 6.05
CA GLY A 68 -16.71 -21.98 6.93
C GLY A 68 -15.60 -21.13 6.27
N ASP A 69 -15.30 -21.28 4.98
CA ASP A 69 -14.23 -20.52 4.32
C ASP A 69 -14.66 -19.13 3.85
N LEU A 70 -13.82 -18.12 4.11
CA LEU A 70 -14.10 -16.74 3.73
C LEU A 70 -13.20 -16.28 2.59
N THR A 71 -13.81 -16.03 1.43
CA THR A 71 -13.11 -15.42 0.29
C THR A 71 -13.22 -13.90 0.34
N ILE A 72 -12.10 -13.23 0.60
CA ILE A 72 -11.99 -11.78 0.59
C ILE A 72 -11.50 -11.36 -0.80
N ARG A 73 -12.19 -10.40 -1.42
CA ARG A 73 -11.87 -9.91 -2.79
C ARG A 73 -11.78 -8.40 -2.82
N TRP A 74 -10.93 -7.86 -3.68
CA TRP A 74 -10.75 -6.41 -3.88
C TRP A 74 -10.49 -6.09 -5.34
N THR A 75 -10.33 -4.80 -5.65
CA THR A 75 -9.93 -4.30 -6.97
C THR A 75 -8.55 -3.65 -6.87
N ARG A 76 -7.63 -4.07 -7.75
CA ARG A 76 -6.29 -3.49 -7.89
C ARG A 76 -6.39 -2.02 -8.31
N ARG A 77 -5.52 -1.18 -7.77
CA ARG A 77 -5.28 0.19 -8.28
C ARG A 77 -3.88 0.23 -8.90
N SER A 78 -3.69 1.08 -9.90
CA SER A 78 -2.39 1.26 -10.54
C SER A 78 -1.94 2.72 -10.45
N ARG A 79 -0.62 2.89 -10.37
CA ARG A 79 0.08 4.18 -10.43
C ARG A 79 0.75 4.43 -11.79
N ALA A 80 0.66 3.47 -12.71
CA ALA A 80 1.24 3.62 -14.04
C ALA A 80 0.55 4.78 -14.78
N LEU A 81 1.32 5.64 -15.46
CA LEU A 81 0.78 6.80 -16.17
C LEU A 81 -0.24 6.41 -17.26
N ALA A 82 -0.11 5.21 -17.83
CA ALA A 82 -1.05 4.67 -18.81
C ALA A 82 -2.36 4.15 -18.19
N ALA A 83 -2.50 4.12 -16.86
CA ALA A 83 -3.70 3.61 -16.18
C ALA A 83 -4.95 4.47 -16.39
N ASP A 84 -4.77 5.73 -16.76
CA ASP A 84 -5.87 6.65 -17.08
C ASP A 84 -6.38 6.49 -18.53
N SER A 85 -5.76 5.61 -19.31
CA SER A 85 -6.15 5.36 -20.70
C SER A 85 -7.42 4.51 -20.77
N TRP A 86 -8.42 5.02 -21.49
CA TRP A 86 -9.66 4.30 -21.80
C TRP A 86 -9.49 3.27 -22.94
N GLY A 87 -8.36 3.28 -23.65
CA GLY A 87 -8.10 2.38 -24.79
C GLY A 87 -7.47 1.05 -24.41
N GLY A 88 -7.06 0.86 -23.15
CA GLY A 88 -6.46 -0.39 -22.68
C GLY A 88 -7.50 -1.48 -22.42
N LEU A 89 -7.14 -2.74 -22.68
CA LEU A 89 -7.97 -3.90 -22.34
C LEU A 89 -7.97 -4.18 -20.82
N GLU A 90 -6.83 -3.94 -20.17
CA GLU A 90 -6.64 -4.10 -18.74
C GLU A 90 -5.81 -2.94 -18.18
N VAL A 91 -6.08 -2.57 -16.93
CA VAL A 91 -5.29 -1.54 -16.23
C VAL A 91 -3.86 -2.06 -16.04
N PRO A 92 -2.83 -1.37 -16.54
CA PRO A 92 -1.44 -1.81 -16.45
C PRO A 92 -1.01 -2.02 -15.00
N LEU A 93 -0.18 -3.03 -14.75
CA LEU A 93 0.49 -3.23 -13.47
C LEU A 93 1.73 -2.33 -13.40
N GLY A 94 1.84 -1.55 -12.33
CA GLY A 94 2.99 -0.65 -12.10
C GLY A 94 4.14 -1.29 -11.32
N GLU A 95 3.98 -2.55 -10.90
CA GLU A 95 4.97 -3.32 -10.15
C GLU A 95 5.44 -4.50 -11.00
N GLU A 96 6.60 -5.07 -10.67
CA GLU A 96 7.17 -6.22 -11.41
C GLU A 96 6.25 -7.45 -11.36
N LEU A 97 5.61 -7.68 -10.21
CA LEU A 97 4.71 -8.79 -9.96
C LEU A 97 3.46 -8.32 -9.20
N GLU A 98 2.32 -8.93 -9.50
CA GLU A 98 1.11 -8.72 -8.72
C GLU A 98 1.17 -9.58 -7.45
N ALA A 99 1.32 -8.93 -6.30
CA ALA A 99 1.38 -9.59 -5.00
C ALA A 99 0.71 -8.73 -3.92
N TYR A 100 0.08 -9.40 -2.96
CA TYR A 100 -0.60 -8.76 -1.85
C TYR A 100 -0.35 -9.47 -0.53
N GLU A 101 -0.42 -8.70 0.55
CA GLU A 101 -0.56 -9.21 1.91
C GLU A 101 -1.85 -8.71 2.54
N VAL A 102 -2.51 -9.59 3.27
CA VAL A 102 -3.72 -9.31 4.03
C VAL A 102 -3.45 -9.63 5.49
N GLU A 103 -3.46 -8.60 6.32
CA GLU A 103 -3.44 -8.75 7.77
C GLU A 103 -4.86 -9.01 8.27
N ILE A 104 -5.00 -10.06 9.09
CA ILE A 104 -6.18 -10.32 9.90
C ILE A 104 -5.89 -9.78 11.30
N LEU A 105 -6.77 -8.93 11.79
CA LEU A 105 -6.58 -8.17 13.03
C LEU A 105 -7.53 -8.63 14.12
N ASP A 106 -7.03 -8.52 15.36
CA ASP A 106 -7.82 -8.54 16.58
C ASP A 106 -7.48 -7.27 17.38
N GLY A 107 -8.37 -6.29 17.28
CA GLY A 107 -8.09 -4.92 17.68
C GLY A 107 -6.88 -4.35 16.95
N ALA A 108 -5.82 -4.03 17.70
CA ALA A 108 -4.57 -3.49 17.13
C ALA A 108 -3.55 -4.59 16.75
N THR A 109 -3.78 -5.84 17.16
CA THR A 109 -2.83 -6.94 17.00
C THR A 109 -3.06 -7.63 15.67
N VAL A 110 -1.97 -7.88 14.93
CA VAL A 110 -2.01 -8.72 13.73
C VAL A 110 -1.97 -10.18 14.17
N GLN A 111 -3.08 -10.88 14.03
CA GLN A 111 -3.15 -12.32 14.35
C GLN A 111 -2.59 -13.18 13.23
N ARG A 112 -2.81 -12.77 11.97
CA ARG A 112 -2.38 -13.53 10.80
C ARG A 112 -2.03 -12.61 9.64
N VAL A 113 -1.07 -13.04 8.82
CA VAL A 113 -0.79 -12.45 7.52
C VAL A 113 -1.01 -13.53 6.46
N LEU A 114 -1.81 -13.21 5.44
CA LEU A 114 -2.05 -14.06 4.29
C LEU A 114 -1.46 -13.40 3.04
N SER A 115 -0.70 -14.15 2.26
CA SER A 115 -0.11 -13.67 1.00
C SER A 115 -0.84 -14.25 -0.21
N THR A 116 -0.98 -13.47 -1.29
CA THR A 116 -1.63 -13.92 -2.53
C THR A 116 -1.05 -13.20 -3.74
N ALA A 117 -1.02 -13.88 -4.88
CA ALA A 117 -0.62 -13.32 -6.18
C ALA A 117 -1.83 -12.84 -7.01
N THR A 118 -3.02 -12.78 -6.40
CA THR A 118 -4.26 -12.40 -7.07
C THR A 118 -5.06 -11.41 -6.22
N THR A 119 -6.09 -10.79 -6.78
CA THR A 119 -6.99 -9.85 -6.07
C THR A 119 -7.96 -10.52 -5.08
N SER A 120 -7.61 -11.71 -4.60
CA SER A 120 -8.39 -12.43 -3.60
C SER A 120 -7.52 -13.30 -2.69
N VAL A 121 -8.00 -13.49 -1.47
CA VAL A 121 -7.42 -14.43 -0.51
C VAL A 121 -8.51 -15.22 0.20
N VAL A 122 -8.18 -16.43 0.63
CA VAL A 122 -9.09 -17.28 1.40
C VAL A 122 -8.61 -17.33 2.85
N TYR A 123 -9.45 -16.86 3.75
CA TYR A 123 -9.30 -17.07 5.18
C TYR A 123 -10.09 -18.32 5.57
N THR A 124 -9.39 -19.46 5.60
CA THR A 124 -10.03 -20.77 5.75
C THR A 124 -10.67 -20.95 7.13
N ALA A 125 -11.63 -21.87 7.25
CA ALA A 125 -12.25 -22.23 8.51
C ALA A 125 -11.21 -22.71 9.55
N ALA A 126 -10.16 -23.41 9.09
CA ALA A 126 -9.06 -23.85 9.94
C ALA A 126 -8.23 -22.67 10.47
N HIS A 127 -7.95 -21.68 9.62
CA HIS A 127 -7.26 -20.45 10.07
C HIS A 127 -8.13 -19.69 11.07
N GLN A 128 -9.43 -19.54 10.81
CA GLN A 128 -10.36 -18.92 11.74
C GLN A 128 -10.40 -19.63 13.10
N ALA A 129 -10.46 -20.97 13.10
CA ALA A 129 -10.46 -21.75 14.33
C ALA A 129 -9.14 -21.62 15.10
N ALA A 130 -7.99 -21.54 14.41
CA ALA A 130 -6.69 -21.34 15.06
C ALA A 130 -6.54 -19.94 15.69
N ASP A 131 -7.06 -18.93 15.00
CA ASP A 131 -6.90 -17.53 15.37
C ASP A 131 -7.94 -17.09 16.42
N ARG A 132 -9.18 -17.58 16.30
CA ARG A 132 -10.34 -17.14 17.08
C ARG A 132 -11.07 -18.24 17.85
N GLY A 133 -10.67 -19.50 17.70
CA GLY A 133 -11.33 -20.66 18.33
C GLY A 133 -12.58 -21.17 17.62
N ALA A 134 -13.21 -20.37 16.74
CA ALA A 134 -14.35 -20.76 15.92
C ALA A 134 -14.44 -19.96 14.62
N PRO A 135 -15.09 -20.49 13.57
CA PRO A 135 -15.43 -19.71 12.38
C PRO A 135 -16.35 -18.52 12.69
N LEU A 136 -16.21 -17.47 11.88
CA LEU A 136 -17.06 -16.29 11.91
C LEU A 136 -18.52 -16.65 11.66
N SER A 137 -19.40 -16.07 12.47
CA SER A 137 -20.84 -16.28 12.47
C SER A 137 -21.60 -14.97 12.23
N PRO A 138 -22.89 -15.01 11.85
CA PRO A 138 -23.68 -13.81 11.67
C PRO A 138 -23.68 -12.91 12.91
N GLY A 139 -23.36 -11.62 12.72
CA GLY A 139 -23.18 -10.63 13.79
C GLY A 139 -21.72 -10.38 14.16
N ASP A 140 -20.79 -11.25 13.75
CA ASP A 140 -19.36 -11.01 13.97
C ASP A 140 -18.80 -9.96 13.03
N THR A 141 -17.66 -9.40 13.44
CA THR A 141 -16.84 -8.51 12.61
C THR A 141 -15.41 -9.04 12.48
N LEU A 142 -14.74 -8.61 11.41
CA LEU A 142 -13.35 -8.91 11.13
C LEU A 142 -12.65 -7.67 10.59
N ASP A 143 -11.68 -7.15 11.33
CA ASP A 143 -10.83 -6.07 10.85
C ASP A 143 -9.70 -6.64 10.00
N ILE A 144 -9.48 -6.05 8.83
CA ILE A 144 -8.41 -6.43 7.92
C ILE A 144 -7.65 -5.22 7.38
N ARG A 145 -6.38 -5.43 7.03
CA ARG A 145 -5.59 -4.50 6.22
C ARG A 145 -5.05 -5.21 4.99
N ILE A 146 -5.24 -4.62 3.82
CA ILE A 146 -4.75 -5.16 2.56
C ILE A 146 -3.68 -4.24 2.00
N TYR A 147 -2.56 -4.83 1.60
CA TYR A 147 -1.40 -4.16 1.01
C TYR A 147 -1.11 -4.76 -0.36
N GLN A 148 -0.95 -3.93 -1.38
CA GLN A 148 -0.23 -4.34 -2.58
C GLN A 148 1.26 -4.24 -2.31
N LEU A 149 2.03 -5.23 -2.75
CA LEU A 149 3.47 -5.28 -2.56
C LEU A 149 4.23 -4.69 -3.74
N SER A 150 5.37 -4.10 -3.45
CA SER A 150 6.39 -3.67 -4.40
C SER A 150 7.71 -4.33 -4.02
N ALA A 151 8.45 -4.84 -5.01
CA ALA A 151 9.81 -5.35 -4.78
C ALA A 151 10.76 -4.24 -4.32
N LEU A 152 10.51 -2.98 -4.71
CA LEU A 152 11.39 -1.85 -4.41
C LEU A 152 11.15 -1.26 -3.02
N VAL A 153 9.88 -1.01 -2.66
CA VAL A 153 9.52 -0.28 -1.43
C VAL A 153 8.73 -1.12 -0.42
N GLY A 154 8.51 -2.40 -0.70
CA GLY A 154 7.77 -3.32 0.18
C GLY A 154 6.27 -3.04 0.18
N ARG A 155 5.65 -2.98 1.36
CA ARG A 155 4.20 -2.79 1.52
C ARG A 155 3.75 -1.42 1.01
N GLY A 156 2.71 -1.44 0.19
CA GLY A 156 1.98 -0.26 -0.26
C GLY A 156 1.19 0.46 0.84
N ALA A 157 0.37 1.43 0.44
CA ALA A 157 -0.56 2.06 1.37
C ALA A 157 -1.63 1.05 1.84
N PRO A 158 -1.93 0.97 3.15
CA PRO A 158 -2.93 0.04 3.66
C PRO A 158 -4.34 0.41 3.19
N LYS A 159 -5.12 -0.59 2.80
CA LYS A 159 -6.58 -0.51 2.81
C LYS A 159 -7.10 -1.17 4.08
N THR A 160 -7.52 -0.37 5.05
CA THR A 160 -8.16 -0.85 6.29
C THR A 160 -9.67 -0.95 6.09
N VAL A 161 -10.26 -2.10 6.42
CA VAL A 161 -11.70 -2.34 6.30
C VAL A 161 -12.16 -3.28 7.41
N THR A 162 -13.33 -2.99 7.98
CA THR A 162 -14.07 -3.92 8.83
C THR A 162 -15.10 -4.68 7.98
N LEU A 163 -15.00 -6.01 7.98
CA LEU A 163 -15.98 -6.91 7.37
C LEU A 163 -17.02 -7.30 8.43
N SER A 164 -18.26 -7.51 7.99
CA SER A 164 -19.40 -7.87 8.85
C SER A 164 -20.10 -9.10 8.31
N PHE A 165 -20.47 -10.04 9.18
CA PHE A 165 -20.99 -11.36 8.79
C PHE A 165 -22.48 -11.55 9.12
#